data_AF-A0A6N8V3A8-F1
#
_entry.id   AF-A0A6N8V3A8-F1
#
_cell.length_a   1.000
_cell.length_b   1.000
_cell.length_c   1.000
_cell.angle_alpha   90.00
_cell.angle_beta   90.00
_cell.angle_gamma   90.00
#
_symmetry.space_group_name_H-M   'P 1'
#
loop_
_entity.id
_entity.type
_entity.pdbx_description
1 polymer ?
#
loop_
_entity_poly.entity_id
_entity_poly.type
_entity_poly.pdbx_seq_one_letter_code
_entity_poly.pdbx_strand_id
1 'polypeptide(L)'
;MQTRNRSGQDPIRFAPRLDNQWLELYGRVTGTDGYISGGAEGAPDPGTLERLETLLEEWEGVRLRYTDLLENELRRFNEAVELMGLPAVVLPRRGRIVS
;
A
#
# COMPACT_ATOMS: atom_id res chain seq x y z
N MET A 1 32.10 6.79 -11.20
CA MET A 1 31.98 7.86 -10.18
C MET A 1 30.57 7.80 -9.62
N GLN A 2 30.40 7.37 -8.37
CA GLN A 2 29.09 7.32 -7.73
C GLN A 2 28.72 8.73 -7.25
N THR A 3 27.68 9.31 -7.84
CA THR A 3 27.18 10.64 -7.49
C THR A 3 26.60 10.57 -6.07
N ARG A 4 27.27 11.23 -5.12
CA ARG A 4 26.76 11.40 -3.75
C ARG A 4 25.48 12.24 -3.81
N ASN A 5 24.34 11.60 -3.57
CA ASN A 5 23.05 12.25 -3.44
C ASN A 5 23.10 13.23 -2.24
N ARG A 6 23.05 14.53 -2.50
CA ARG A 6 23.07 15.60 -1.48
C ARG A 6 21.68 15.94 -0.92
N SER A 7 20.68 15.08 -1.12
CA SER A 7 19.30 15.34 -0.68
C SER A 7 18.94 14.77 0.69
N GLY A 8 19.85 14.08 1.39
CA GLY A 8 19.52 13.40 2.66
C GLY A 8 18.51 12.25 2.51
N GLN A 9 18.04 11.99 1.29
CA GLN A 9 17.28 10.80 0.95
C GLN A 9 18.28 9.70 0.62
N ASP A 10 18.67 9.00 1.67
CA ASP A 10 19.42 7.76 1.57
C ASP A 10 18.42 6.66 1.17
N PRO A 11 18.44 6.11 -0.07
CA PRO A 11 17.50 5.09 -0.51
C PRO A 11 17.57 3.82 0.34
N ILE A 12 18.70 3.61 1.02
CA ILE A 12 18.92 2.50 1.96
C ILE A 12 18.13 2.73 3.26
N ARG A 13 17.89 3.98 3.67
CA ARG A 13 17.16 4.32 4.92
C ARG A 13 15.65 4.49 4.72
N PHE A 14 15.20 4.64 3.47
CA PHE A 14 13.79 4.72 3.12
C PHE A 14 13.44 3.59 2.18
N ALA A 15 13.26 2.40 2.75
CA ALA A 15 12.67 1.29 2.01
C ALA A 15 11.38 1.79 1.32
N PRO A 16 11.17 1.43 0.04
CA PRO A 16 9.99 1.87 -0.68
C PRO A 16 8.73 1.51 0.10
N ARG A 17 7.80 2.46 0.21
CA ARG A 17 6.51 2.24 0.85
C ARG A 17 5.73 1.17 0.08
N LEU A 18 4.77 0.54 0.75
CA LEU A 18 4.02 -0.60 0.21
C LEU A 18 3.39 -0.29 -1.15
N ASP A 19 2.87 0.92 -1.35
CA ASP A 19 2.34 1.43 -2.61
C ASP A 19 3.37 1.45 -3.75
N ASN A 20 4.58 1.95 -3.49
CA ASN A 20 5.68 1.96 -4.47
C ASN A 20 6.09 0.53 -4.86
N GLN A 21 6.09 -0.39 -3.89
CA GLN A 21 6.46 -1.79 -4.13
C GLN A 21 5.41 -2.53 -4.95
N TRP A 22 4.13 -2.23 -4.73
CA TRP A 22 3.03 -2.70 -5.59
C TRP A 22 3.14 -2.14 -7.03
N LEU A 23 3.45 -0.85 -7.16
CA LEU A 23 3.62 -0.22 -8.48
C LEU A 23 4.81 -0.82 -9.24
N GLU A 24 5.93 -1.05 -8.56
CA GLU A 24 7.12 -1.67 -9.14
C GLU A 24 6.83 -3.11 -9.61
N LEU A 25 6.16 -3.90 -8.76
CA LEU A 25 5.77 -5.27 -9.11
C LEU A 25 4.82 -5.30 -10.31
N TYR A 26 3.82 -4.40 -10.33
CA TYR A 26 2.90 -4.26 -11.46
C TYR A 26 3.65 -3.87 -12.74
N GLY A 27 4.54 -2.89 -12.67
CA GLY A 27 5.36 -2.47 -13.81
C GLY A 27 6.25 -3.58 -14.35
N ARG A 28 6.80 -4.43 -13.46
CA ARG A 28 7.60 -5.61 -13.87
C ARG A 28 6.77 -6.64 -14.64
N VAL A 29 5.55 -6.92 -14.19
CA VAL A 29 4.68 -7.90 -14.87
C VAL A 29 4.07 -7.34 -16.17
N THR A 30 3.80 -6.04 -16.21
CA THR A 30 3.03 -5.40 -17.30
C THR A 30 3.87 -4.58 -18.28
N GLY A 31 5.17 -4.40 -18.00
CA GLY A 31 6.07 -3.59 -18.81
C GLY A 31 6.22 -4.08 -20.24
N THR A 32 6.90 -3.29 -21.07
CA THR A 32 7.13 -3.60 -22.50
C THR A 32 7.86 -4.92 -22.73
N ASP A 33 8.74 -5.30 -21.81
CA ASP A 33 9.43 -6.60 -21.81
C ASP A 33 8.80 -7.62 -20.84
N GLY A 34 7.67 -7.25 -20.21
CA GLY A 34 6.98 -8.05 -19.21
C GLY A 34 6.02 -9.09 -19.81
N TYR A 35 5.53 -9.96 -18.93
CA TYR A 35 4.67 -11.09 -19.28
C TYR A 35 3.44 -10.71 -20.12
N ILE A 36 2.70 -9.66 -19.72
CA ILE A 36 1.45 -9.28 -20.40
C ILE A 36 1.69 -8.74 -21.81
N SER A 37 2.86 -8.15 -22.06
CA SER A 37 3.22 -7.58 -23.37
C SER A 37 3.81 -8.62 -24.34
N GLY A 38 3.83 -9.91 -23.96
CA GLY A 38 4.41 -10.97 -24.78
C GLY A 38 5.94 -10.86 -24.90
N GLY A 39 6.59 -10.22 -23.91
CA GLY A 39 8.03 -10.07 -23.85
C GLY A 39 8.78 -11.40 -23.85
N ALA A 40 10.03 -11.38 -24.30
CA ALA A 40 10.85 -12.58 -24.49
C ALA A 40 11.09 -13.38 -23.18
N GLU A 41 10.88 -12.76 -22.01
CA GLU A 41 11.09 -13.40 -20.72
C GLU A 41 9.98 -14.40 -20.33
N GLY A 42 8.84 -14.40 -21.01
CA GLY A 42 7.76 -15.36 -20.73
C GLY A 42 7.06 -15.12 -19.39
N ALA A 43 6.60 -16.21 -18.74
CA ALA A 43 5.87 -16.15 -17.47
C ALA A 43 6.68 -15.45 -16.35
N PRO A 44 6.02 -14.80 -15.36
CA PRO A 44 6.72 -14.17 -14.24
C PRO A 44 7.71 -15.13 -13.58
N ASP A 45 8.93 -14.67 -13.33
CA ASP A 45 9.95 -15.48 -12.67
C ASP A 45 9.55 -15.82 -11.21
N PRO A 46 10.09 -16.90 -10.63
CA PRO A 46 9.74 -17.31 -9.26
C PRO A 46 9.90 -16.19 -8.21
N GLY A 47 10.91 -15.34 -8.34
CA GLY A 47 11.13 -14.23 -7.40
C GLY A 47 10.04 -13.15 -7.49
N THR A 48 9.45 -12.96 -8.67
CA THR A 48 8.26 -12.09 -8.85
C THR A 48 7.04 -12.65 -8.11
N LEU A 49 6.85 -13.97 -8.14
CA LEU A 49 5.74 -14.63 -7.44
C LEU A 49 5.94 -14.59 -5.92
N GLU A 50 7.15 -14.89 -5.43
CA GLU A 50 7.48 -14.77 -4.00
C GLU A 50 7.30 -13.34 -3.49
N ARG A 51 7.66 -12.34 -4.30
CA ARG A 51 7.46 -10.94 -3.95
C ARG A 51 5.98 -10.59 -3.84
N LEU A 52 5.15 -11.11 -4.75
CA LEU A 52 3.70 -10.94 -4.71
C LEU A 52 3.10 -11.50 -3.42
N GLU A 53 3.47 -12.72 -3.04
CA GLU A 53 2.99 -13.36 -1.81
C GLU A 53 3.35 -12.51 -0.58
N THR A 54 4.60 -12.05 -0.51
CA THR A 54 5.06 -11.16 0.57
C THR A 54 4.25 -9.86 0.62
N LEU A 55 3.98 -9.23 -0.53
CA LEU A 55 3.19 -7.99 -0.57
C LEU A 55 1.73 -8.20 -0.16
N LEU A 56 1.15 -9.36 -0.49
CA LEU A 56 -0.20 -9.72 -0.09
C LEU A 56 -0.31 -9.89 1.42
N GLU A 57 0.66 -10.55 2.06
CA GLU A 57 0.71 -10.71 3.51
C GLU A 57 0.88 -9.37 4.23
N GLU A 58 1.80 -8.52 3.75
CA GLU A 58 2.01 -7.17 4.30
C GLU A 58 0.75 -6.31 4.16
N TRP A 59 0.10 -6.36 2.99
CA TRP A 59 -1.15 -5.65 2.75
C TRP A 59 -2.27 -6.14 3.67
N GLU A 60 -2.40 -7.45 3.84
CA GLU A 60 -3.43 -8.03 4.69
C GLU A 60 -3.27 -7.59 6.15
N GLY A 61 -2.04 -7.57 6.67
CA GLY A 61 -1.76 -7.06 8.01
C GLY A 61 -2.17 -5.58 8.18
N VAL A 62 -1.83 -4.73 7.21
CA VAL A 62 -2.22 -3.31 7.24
C VAL A 62 -3.73 -3.15 7.10
N ARG A 63 -4.37 -3.91 6.22
CA ARG A 63 -5.81 -3.89 5.98
C ARG A 63 -6.58 -4.29 7.23
N LEU A 64 -6.19 -5.37 7.90
CA LEU A 64 -6.82 -5.83 9.13
C LEU A 64 -6.70 -4.78 10.24
N ARG A 65 -5.51 -4.21 10.43
CA ARG A 65 -5.31 -3.13 11.40
C ARG A 65 -6.19 -1.92 11.09
N TYR A 66 -6.25 -1.50 9.83
CA TYR A 66 -7.09 -0.38 9.42
C TYR A 66 -8.57 -0.65 9.70
N THR A 67 -9.06 -1.85 9.37
CA THR A 67 -10.44 -2.25 9.67
C THR A 67 -10.71 -2.23 11.18
N ASP A 68 -9.81 -2.76 12.00
CA ASP A 68 -9.95 -2.75 13.46
C ASP A 68 -10.02 -1.32 14.03
N LEU A 69 -9.16 -0.42 13.57
CA LEU A 69 -9.21 1.01 13.95
C LEU A 69 -10.55 1.64 13.61
N LEU A 70 -11.11 1.35 12.43
CA LEU A 70 -12.37 1.92 11.99
C LEU A 70 -13.59 1.32 12.70
N GLU A 71 -13.60 0.00 12.89
CA GLU A 71 -14.78 -0.70 13.40
C GLU A 71 -14.83 -0.68 14.93
N ASN A 72 -13.67 -0.77 15.58
CA ASN A 72 -13.59 -0.93 17.02
C ASN A 72 -13.13 0.35 17.70
N GLU A 73 -11.99 0.92 17.32
CA GLU A 73 -11.44 2.07 18.04
C GLU A 73 -12.26 3.35 17.79
N LEU A 74 -12.58 3.65 16.54
CA LEU A 74 -13.38 4.83 16.19
C LEU A 74 -14.80 4.73 16.79
N ARG A 75 -15.38 3.54 16.82
CA ARG A 75 -16.68 3.31 17.47
C ARG A 75 -16.61 3.62 18.96
N ARG A 76 -15.64 3.03 19.70
CA ARG A 76 -15.45 3.29 21.13
C ARG A 76 -15.18 4.77 21.42
N PHE A 77 -14.39 5.42 20.56
CA PHE A 77 -14.13 6.85 20.67
C PHE A 77 -15.42 7.66 20.52
N ASN A 78 -16.21 7.38 19.49
CA ASN A 78 -17.47 8.08 19.26
C ASN A 78 -18.48 7.87 20.40
N GLU A 79 -18.60 6.65 20.93
CA GLU A 79 -19.43 6.37 22.11
C GLU A 79 -18.99 7.20 23.33
N ALA A 80 -17.66 7.31 23.58
CA ALA A 80 -17.14 8.09 24.69
C ALA A 80 -17.40 9.60 24.53
N VAL A 81 -17.29 10.11 23.29
CA VAL A 81 -17.52 11.53 22.96
C VAL A 81 -19.01 11.88 23.03
N GLU A 82 -19.89 10.98 22.59
CA GLU A 82 -21.35 11.14 22.72
C GLU A 82 -21.79 11.23 24.19
N LEU A 83 -21.21 10.42 25.08
CA LEU A 83 -21.46 10.51 26.53
C LEU A 83 -21.06 11.86 27.13
N MET A 84 -20.13 12.58 26.49
CA MET A 84 -19.72 13.94 26.87
C MET A 84 -20.58 15.03 26.21
N GLY A 85 -21.61 14.67 25.45
CA GLY A 85 -22.48 15.61 24.73
C GLY A 85 -21.80 16.25 23.52
N LEU A 86 -20.71 15.67 23.03
CA LEU A 86 -19.96 16.14 21.87
C LEU A 86 -20.35 15.35 20.61
N PRO A 87 -20.27 15.95 19.41
CA PRO A 87 -20.60 15.27 18.17
C PRO A 87 -19.56 14.19 17.82
N ALA A 88 -20.03 13.05 17.32
CA ALA A 88 -19.19 11.95 16.85
C ALA A 88 -18.34 12.34 15.62
N VAL A 89 -17.18 11.70 15.50
CA VAL A 89 -16.34 11.79 14.30
C VAL A 89 -16.92 10.89 13.22
N VAL A 90 -17.36 11.50 12.13
CA VAL A 90 -17.86 10.80 10.94
C VAL A 90 -16.82 10.89 9.84
N LEU A 91 -16.35 9.73 9.37
CA LEU A 91 -15.52 9.68 8.18
C LEU A 91 -16.40 9.85 6.94
N PRO A 92 -16.08 10.80 6.03
CA PRO A 92 -16.81 10.92 4.79
C PRO A 92 -16.68 9.61 4.01
N ARG A 93 -17.81 9.02 3.60
CA ARG A 93 -17.78 7.93 2.63
C ARG A 93 -17.05 8.47 1.40
N ARG A 94 -15.94 7.85 0.99
CA ARG A 94 -15.27 8.19 -0.26
C ARG A 94 -16.31 8.06 -1.38
N GLY A 95 -16.81 9.20 -1.86
CA GLY A 95 -17.54 9.26 -3.11
C GLY A 95 -16.64 8.73 -4.22
N ARG A 96 -17.22 7.94 -5.12
CA ARG A 96 -16.54 7.41 -6.31
C ARG A 96 -15.83 8.58 -7.02
N ILE A 97 -14.51 8.62 -7.01
CA ILE A 97 -13.76 9.51 -7.90
C ILE A 97 -13.91 8.89 -9.28
N VAL A 98 -14.88 9.39 -10.04
CA VAL A 98 -14.94 9.16 -11.48
C VAL A 98 -13.97 10.18 -12.08
N SER A 99 -12.84 9.71 -12.60
CA SER A 99 -12.05 10.45 -13.59
C SER A 99 -11.82 9.53 -14.77
#